data_AF-O58632-F1
#
_entry.id   AF-O58632-F1
#
_cell.length_a   1.000
_cell.length_b   1.000
_cell.length_c   1.000
_cell.angle_alpha   90.00
_cell.angle_beta   90.00
_cell.angle_gamma   90.00
#
_symmetry.space_group_name_H-M   'P 1'
#
loop_
_entity.id
_entity.type
_entity.pdbx_description
1 polymer ?
#
loop_
_entity_poly.entity_id
_entity_poly.type
_entity_poly.pdbx_seq_one_letter_code
_entity_poly.pdbx_strand_id
1 'polypeptide(L)'
;MGMKYLIKLKYIKPVQLAVNREQKLAEFYPIFEDGTLGKVEAKARVFLPEYSDFAKGLGFEVKKRRMTTENDYAYLRAMIYGVVMGVLRNPGDWERLEERVLEMEPIELRYWASKFRNVYWKYKNMRRLMFLARRFMEVEMI
;
A
#
# COMPACT_ATOMS: atom_id res chain seq x y z
N MET A 1 6.16 -2.82 23.63
CA MET A 1 6.40 -1.59 22.85
C MET A 1 6.33 -2.02 21.39
N GLY A 2 5.40 -1.47 20.61
CA GLY A 2 5.13 -1.92 19.24
C GLY A 2 6.03 -1.25 18.20
N MET A 3 6.20 -1.87 17.04
CA MET A 3 6.89 -1.26 15.91
C MET A 3 6.02 -0.13 15.34
N LYS A 4 6.64 1.01 15.01
CA LYS A 4 5.95 2.13 14.37
C LYS A 4 6.06 2.03 12.86
N TYR A 5 5.06 2.52 12.15
CA TYR A 5 5.06 2.54 10.69
C TYR A 5 4.69 3.90 10.15
N LEU A 6 5.26 4.24 8.99
CA LEU A 6 5.02 5.48 8.29
C LEU A 6 4.82 5.24 6.80
N ILE A 7 3.77 5.85 6.26
CA ILE A 7 3.54 5.97 4.83
C ILE A 7 3.70 7.45 4.46
N LYS A 8 4.64 7.74 3.55
CA LYS A 8 4.83 9.09 2.99
C LYS A 8 4.16 9.18 1.63
N LEU A 9 3.31 10.19 1.44
CA LEU A 9 2.71 10.51 0.16
C LEU A 9 3.52 11.60 -0.55
N LYS A 10 4.15 11.23 -1.67
CA LYS A 10 4.91 12.15 -2.53
C LYS A 10 4.17 12.46 -3.82
N TYR A 11 4.55 13.55 -4.46
CA TYR A 11 4.09 13.83 -5.82
C TYR A 11 4.57 12.74 -6.78
N ILE A 12 3.74 12.42 -7.76
CA ILE A 12 4.09 11.58 -8.89
C ILE A 12 3.42 12.16 -10.13
N LYS A 13 4.10 12.09 -11.29
CA LYS A 13 3.49 12.50 -12.55
C LYS A 13 2.20 11.70 -12.76
N PRO A 14 1.03 12.34 -12.96
CA PRO A 14 -0.23 11.63 -13.11
C PRO A 14 -0.22 10.77 -14.39
N VAL A 15 -0.90 9.63 -14.32
CA VAL A 15 -1.24 8.83 -15.50
C VAL A 15 -2.70 9.06 -15.87
N GLN A 16 -3.04 8.86 -17.14
CA GLN A 16 -4.42 8.98 -17.59
C GLN A 16 -5.27 7.84 -17.01
N LEU A 17 -6.41 8.20 -16.46
CA LEU A 17 -7.44 7.32 -15.92
C LEU A 17 -8.77 7.63 -16.60
N ALA A 18 -9.73 6.72 -16.49
CA ALA A 18 -11.11 6.98 -16.95
C ALA A 18 -11.76 8.14 -16.18
N VAL A 19 -11.41 8.30 -14.90
CA VAL A 19 -11.87 9.37 -14.02
C VAL A 19 -10.66 10.10 -13.45
N ASN A 20 -10.65 11.44 -13.52
CA ASN A 20 -9.58 12.25 -12.94
C ASN A 20 -9.52 12.07 -11.43
N ARG A 21 -8.39 11.56 -10.94
CA ARG A 21 -8.09 11.37 -9.52
C ARG A 21 -6.73 11.94 -9.20
N GLU A 22 -6.59 12.48 -7.99
CA GLU A 22 -5.28 12.88 -7.50
C GLU A 22 -4.42 11.63 -7.28
N GLN A 23 -3.16 11.70 -7.70
CA GLN A 23 -2.23 10.57 -7.67
C GLN A 23 -1.02 10.90 -6.82
N LYS A 24 -0.65 9.99 -5.93
CA LYS A 24 0.55 10.09 -5.11
C LYS A 24 1.42 8.86 -5.23
N LEU A 25 2.71 9.04 -4.96
CA LEU A 25 3.62 7.94 -4.68
C LEU A 25 3.61 7.69 -3.18
N ALA A 26 3.04 6.57 -2.75
CA ALA A 26 3.18 6.07 -1.39
C ALA A 26 4.55 5.40 -1.25
N GLU A 27 5.29 5.78 -0.21
CA GLU A 27 6.52 5.11 0.23
C GLU A 27 6.30 4.55 1.63
N PHE A 28 6.54 3.25 1.80
CA PHE A 28 6.25 2.49 3.02
C PHE A 28 7.52 2.29 3.85
N TYR A 29 7.47 2.64 5.14
CA TYR A 29 8.60 2.62 6.05
C TYR A 29 8.23 1.99 7.40
N PRO A 30 9.02 1.02 7.90
CA PRO A 30 9.06 0.72 9.32
C PRO A 30 9.85 1.82 10.03
N ILE A 31 9.51 2.08 11.29
CA ILE A 31 10.22 2.95 12.21
C ILE A 31 10.68 2.07 13.37
N PHE A 32 12.00 2.05 13.59
CA PHE A 32 12.61 1.29 14.67
C PHE A 32 12.37 1.98 16.02
N GLU A 33 12.62 1.27 17.12
CA GLU A 33 12.34 1.75 18.49
C GLU A 33 13.09 3.04 18.84
N ASP A 34 14.29 3.23 18.28
CA ASP A 34 15.10 4.44 18.41
C ASP A 34 14.58 5.64 17.58
N GLY A 35 13.45 5.47 16.89
CA GLY A 35 12.87 6.45 15.98
C GLY A 35 13.53 6.49 14.60
N THR A 36 14.52 5.63 14.34
CA THR A 36 15.21 5.57 13.05
C THR A 36 14.27 5.04 11.98
N LEU A 37 14.24 5.74 10.85
CA LEU A 37 13.46 5.31 9.69
C LEU A 37 14.16 4.12 9.00
N GLY A 38 13.46 3.00 8.86
CA GLY A 38 13.94 1.87 8.10
C GLY A 38 14.03 2.15 6.61
N LYS A 39 14.52 1.15 5.86
CA LYS A 39 14.55 1.22 4.39
C LYS A 39 13.13 1.18 3.84
N VAL A 40 12.91 1.87 2.71
CA VAL A 40 11.63 1.79 1.97
C VAL A 40 11.33 0.33 1.66
N GLU A 41 10.19 -0.16 2.12
CA GLU A 41 9.74 -1.54 1.92
C GLU A 41 9.02 -1.74 0.59
N ALA A 42 8.23 -0.75 0.18
CA ALA A 42 7.58 -0.72 -1.11
C ALA A 42 7.37 0.72 -1.58
N LYS A 43 7.09 0.87 -2.87
CA LYS A 43 6.57 2.10 -3.46
C LYS A 43 5.39 1.78 -4.34
N ALA A 44 4.33 2.57 -4.22
CA ALA A 44 3.12 2.37 -5.00
C ALA A 44 2.54 3.69 -5.47
N ARG A 45 1.95 3.70 -6.68
CA ARG A 45 1.05 4.77 -7.08
C ARG A 45 -0.29 4.51 -6.42
N VAL A 46 -0.80 5.49 -5.70
CA VAL A 46 -2.09 5.43 -5.00
C VAL A 46 -2.98 6.58 -5.46
N PHE A 47 -4.29 6.38 -5.37
CA PHE A 47 -5.31 7.32 -5.82
C PHE A 47 -6.04 7.92 -4.61
N LEU A 48 -6.28 9.23 -4.63
CA LEU A 48 -6.95 9.96 -3.57
C LEU A 48 -8.35 10.43 -4.02
N PRO A 49 -9.33 10.48 -3.09
CA PRO A 49 -9.19 10.28 -1.64
C PRO A 49 -9.20 8.81 -1.16
N GLU A 50 -9.48 7.85 -2.03
CA GLU A 50 -9.76 6.44 -1.68
C GLU A 50 -8.66 5.84 -0.79
N TYR A 51 -7.40 5.96 -1.20
CA TYR A 51 -6.30 5.42 -0.40
C TYR A 51 -6.18 6.05 0.99
N SER A 52 -6.49 7.34 1.11
CA SER A 52 -6.43 8.00 2.41
C SER A 52 -7.60 7.62 3.32
N ASP A 53 -8.77 7.37 2.75
CA ASP A 53 -9.95 6.98 3.53
C ASP A 53 -9.81 5.53 4.01
N PHE A 54 -9.30 4.64 3.15
CA PHE A 54 -8.91 3.28 3.56
C PHE A 54 -7.92 3.29 4.73
N ALA A 55 -6.85 4.10 4.64
CA ALA A 55 -5.88 4.21 5.72
C ALA A 55 -6.50 4.74 7.03
N LYS A 56 -7.40 5.74 6.96
CA LYS A 56 -8.13 6.21 8.14
C LYS A 56 -9.00 5.11 8.74
N GLY A 57 -9.70 4.33 7.92
CA GLY A 57 -10.53 3.19 8.35
C GLY A 57 -9.72 2.13 9.09
N LEU A 58 -8.46 1.94 8.72
CA LEU A 58 -7.51 1.06 9.41
C LEU A 58 -6.92 1.67 10.72
N GLY A 59 -7.33 2.89 11.09
CA GLY A 59 -6.87 3.57 12.31
C GLY A 59 -5.55 4.32 12.18
N PHE A 60 -5.12 4.69 10.96
CA PHE A 60 -3.93 5.53 10.81
C PHE A 60 -4.16 6.96 11.27
N GLU A 61 -3.17 7.54 11.94
CA GLU A 61 -3.07 8.99 12.10
C GLU A 61 -2.63 9.63 10.79
N VAL A 62 -3.52 10.40 10.15
CA VAL A 62 -3.23 11.09 8.89
C VAL A 62 -2.91 12.57 9.14
N LYS A 63 -1.66 12.96 8.90
CA LYS A 63 -1.19 14.36 9.02
C LYS A 63 -0.55 14.82 7.72
N LYS A 64 -1.26 15.68 6.97
CA LYS A 64 -0.85 16.21 5.66
C LYS A 64 -0.52 15.09 4.66
N ARG A 65 0.77 14.80 4.48
CA ARG A 65 1.31 13.81 3.52
C ARG A 65 1.94 12.60 4.22
N ARG A 66 1.63 12.40 5.50
CA ARG A 66 2.17 11.33 6.34
C ARG A 66 1.01 10.59 6.98
N MET A 67 1.07 9.27 6.97
CA MET A 67 0.13 8.40 7.65
C MET A 67 0.94 7.49 8.57
N THR A 68 0.62 7.45 9.86
CA THR A 68 1.35 6.65 10.85
C THR A 68 0.45 5.69 11.59
N THR A 69 0.97 4.52 11.94
CA THR A 69 0.28 3.51 12.77
C THR A 69 1.28 2.74 13.62
N GLU A 70 0.83 2.21 14.75
CA GLU A 70 1.55 1.23 15.58
C GLU A 70 1.01 -0.19 15.38
N ASN A 71 0.05 -0.37 14.47
CA ASN A 71 -0.57 -1.66 14.16
C ASN A 71 0.04 -2.28 12.91
N ASP A 72 0.81 -3.35 13.09
CA ASP A 72 1.46 -4.11 12.03
C ASP A 72 0.47 -4.51 10.92
N TYR A 73 -0.68 -5.06 11.26
CA TYR A 73 -1.65 -5.53 10.25
C TYR A 73 -2.32 -4.39 9.49
N ALA A 74 -2.56 -3.25 10.14
CA ALA A 74 -3.02 -2.04 9.44
C ALA A 74 -1.97 -1.60 8.41
N TYR A 75 -0.70 -1.63 8.78
CA TYR A 75 0.40 -1.36 7.86
C TYR A 75 0.49 -2.34 6.69
N LEU A 76 0.40 -3.65 6.96
CA LEU A 76 0.43 -4.66 5.89
C LEU A 76 -0.74 -4.50 4.92
N ARG A 77 -1.96 -4.26 5.44
CA ARG A 77 -3.16 -4.00 4.62
C ARG A 77 -2.99 -2.75 3.76
N ALA A 78 -2.57 -1.63 4.34
CA ALA A 78 -2.32 -0.39 3.61
C ALA A 78 -1.25 -0.54 2.52
N MET A 79 -0.24 -1.39 2.73
CA MET A 79 0.78 -1.69 1.73
C MET A 79 0.24 -2.54 0.58
N ILE A 80 -0.46 -3.64 0.88
CA ILE A 80 -1.05 -4.52 -0.13
C ILE A 80 -2.08 -3.74 -0.96
N TYR A 81 -3.01 -3.06 -0.30
CA TYR A 81 -4.01 -2.22 -0.95
C TYR A 81 -3.37 -1.20 -1.88
N GLY A 82 -2.36 -0.45 -1.40
CA GLY A 82 -1.69 0.57 -2.22
C GLY A 82 -0.96 0.00 -3.43
N VAL A 83 -0.23 -1.11 -3.26
CA VAL A 83 0.52 -1.76 -4.34
C VAL A 83 -0.42 -2.31 -5.42
N VAL A 84 -1.54 -2.92 -5.02
CA VAL A 84 -2.49 -3.55 -5.96
C VAL A 84 -3.43 -2.52 -6.58
N MET A 85 -3.89 -1.52 -5.81
CA MET A 85 -4.65 -0.37 -6.33
C MET A 85 -3.92 0.27 -7.52
N GLY A 86 -2.59 0.42 -7.45
CA GLY A 86 -1.79 1.02 -8.52
C GLY A 86 -1.82 0.30 -9.87
N VAL A 87 -2.26 -0.97 -9.93
CA VAL A 87 -2.46 -1.70 -11.20
C VAL A 87 -3.92 -1.70 -11.68
N LEU A 88 -4.86 -1.38 -10.80
CA LEU A 88 -6.27 -1.23 -11.08
C LEU A 88 -6.56 0.14 -11.69
N ARG A 89 -7.50 0.19 -12.64
CA ARG A 89 -7.83 1.43 -13.39
C ARG A 89 -9.20 1.99 -13.03
N ASN A 90 -10.07 1.18 -12.42
CA ASN A 90 -11.46 1.53 -12.18
C ASN A 90 -11.77 1.57 -10.68
N PRO A 91 -12.57 2.55 -10.22
CA PRO A 91 -12.96 2.64 -8.81
C PRO A 91 -13.67 1.39 -8.25
N GLY A 92 -14.54 0.74 -9.03
CA GLY A 92 -15.25 -0.46 -8.57
C GLY A 92 -14.32 -1.62 -8.23
N ASP A 93 -13.18 -1.73 -8.93
CA ASP A 93 -12.18 -2.75 -8.59
C ASP A 93 -11.44 -2.42 -7.28
N TRP A 94 -11.35 -1.13 -6.92
CA TRP A 94 -10.71 -0.71 -5.67
C TRP A 94 -11.56 -1.04 -4.44
N GLU A 95 -12.88 -0.93 -4.54
CA GLU A 95 -13.80 -1.31 -3.48
C GLU A 95 -13.74 -2.82 -3.20
N ARG A 96 -13.82 -3.66 -4.25
CA ARG A 96 -13.64 -5.11 -4.13
C ARG A 96 -12.26 -5.47 -3.55
N LEU A 97 -11.21 -4.75 -3.94
CA LEU A 97 -9.87 -4.94 -3.38
C LEU A 97 -9.82 -4.57 -1.89
N GLU A 98 -10.48 -3.48 -1.49
CA GLU A 98 -10.55 -3.03 -0.11
C GLU A 98 -11.20 -4.10 0.78
N GLU A 99 -12.39 -4.58 0.39
CA GLU A 99 -13.10 -5.66 1.08
C GLU A 99 -12.21 -6.90 1.24
N ARG A 100 -11.61 -7.36 0.14
CA ARG A 100 -10.74 -8.54 0.18
C ARG A 100 -9.56 -8.34 1.14
N VAL A 101 -8.88 -7.19 1.09
CA VAL A 101 -7.71 -6.91 1.96
C VAL A 101 -8.11 -6.82 3.44
N LEU A 102 -9.32 -6.33 3.75
CA LEU A 102 -9.82 -6.31 5.12
C LEU A 102 -10.04 -7.73 5.65
N GLU A 103 -10.63 -8.60 4.83
CA GLU A 103 -10.92 -10.01 5.16
C GLU A 103 -9.69 -10.92 5.22
N MET A 104 -8.56 -10.52 4.62
CA MET A 104 -7.34 -11.34 4.62
C MET A 104 -6.89 -11.72 6.03
N GLU A 105 -6.59 -13.01 6.21
CA GLU A 105 -6.05 -13.55 7.45
C GLU A 105 -4.59 -13.09 7.66
N PRO A 106 -4.11 -13.06 8.91
CA PRO A 106 -2.74 -12.64 9.24
C PRO A 106 -1.64 -13.33 8.43
N ILE A 107 -1.82 -14.59 8.06
CA ILE A 107 -0.84 -15.36 7.28
C ILE A 107 -0.76 -14.88 5.83
N GLU A 108 -1.90 -14.59 5.20
CA GLU A 108 -2.00 -14.10 3.83
C GLU A 108 -1.39 -12.70 3.73
N LEU A 109 -1.71 -11.82 4.70
CA LEU A 109 -1.15 -10.48 4.79
C LEU A 109 0.38 -10.53 4.87
N ARG A 110 0.92 -11.35 5.77
CA ARG A 110 2.37 -11.51 5.92
C ARG A 110 3.03 -12.07 4.66
N TYR A 111 2.41 -13.08 4.05
CA TYR A 111 2.92 -13.69 2.81
C TYR A 111 3.03 -12.66 1.69
N TRP A 112 1.93 -11.99 1.36
CA TRP A 112 1.87 -11.05 0.25
C TRP A 112 2.72 -9.80 0.50
N ALA A 113 2.68 -9.26 1.72
CA ALA A 113 3.53 -8.15 2.10
C ALA A 113 5.02 -8.49 1.95
N SER A 114 5.43 -9.67 2.42
CA SER A 114 6.81 -10.16 2.27
C SER A 114 7.19 -10.32 0.79
N LYS A 115 6.31 -10.89 -0.05
CA LYS A 115 6.54 -11.01 -1.49
C LYS A 115 6.74 -9.65 -2.16
N PHE A 116 5.87 -8.68 -1.90
CA PHE A 116 6.02 -7.33 -2.44
C PHE A 116 7.32 -6.67 -1.98
N ARG A 117 7.60 -6.71 -0.68
CA ARG A 117 8.84 -6.17 -0.09
C ARG A 117 10.09 -6.77 -0.75
N ASN A 118 10.14 -8.09 -0.87
CA ASN A 118 11.28 -8.81 -1.44
C ASN A 118 11.48 -8.47 -2.92
N VAL A 119 10.41 -8.39 -3.71
CA VAL A 119 10.48 -7.98 -5.11
C VAL A 119 10.95 -6.53 -5.23
N TYR A 120 10.41 -5.62 -4.41
CA TYR A 120 10.86 -4.24 -4.40
C TYR A 120 12.32 -4.12 -3.99
N TRP A 121 12.77 -4.84 -2.97
CA TRP A 121 14.15 -4.79 -2.54
C TRP A 121 15.13 -5.37 -3.54
N LYS A 122 14.77 -6.46 -4.22
CA LYS A 122 15.60 -7.09 -5.25
C LYS A 122 15.78 -6.22 -6.48
N TYR A 123 14.71 -5.57 -6.95
CA TYR A 123 14.73 -4.87 -8.24
C TYR A 123 14.67 -3.34 -8.14
N LYS A 124 14.31 -2.80 -6.96
CA LYS A 124 14.06 -1.36 -6.70
C LYS A 124 13.17 -0.69 -7.75
N ASN A 125 12.23 -1.47 -8.32
CA ASN A 125 11.48 -1.10 -9.52
C ASN A 125 9.98 -1.36 -9.35
N MET A 126 9.19 -0.29 -9.51
CA MET A 126 7.72 -0.34 -9.40
C MET A 126 7.08 -1.20 -10.50
N ARG A 127 7.66 -1.31 -11.70
CA ARG A 127 7.12 -2.17 -12.77
C ARG A 127 7.12 -3.66 -12.37
N ARG A 128 8.13 -4.10 -11.61
CA ARG A 128 8.20 -5.48 -11.11
C ARG A 128 7.18 -5.72 -10.00
N LEU A 129 6.92 -4.72 -9.16
CA LEU A 129 5.81 -4.74 -8.21
C LEU A 129 4.47 -4.84 -8.92
N MET A 130 4.25 -4.05 -9.98
CA MET A 130 3.01 -4.11 -10.77
C MET A 130 2.78 -5.48 -11.42
N PHE A 131 3.83 -6.15 -11.88
CA PHE A 131 3.72 -7.52 -12.37
C PHE A 131 3.25 -8.48 -11.27
N LEU A 132 3.86 -8.40 -10.08
CA LEU A 132 3.46 -9.24 -8.95
C LEU A 132 2.05 -8.89 -8.45
N ALA A 133 1.66 -7.61 -8.47
CA ALA A 133 0.34 -7.15 -8.09
C ALA A 133 -0.76 -7.70 -9.00
N ARG A 134 -0.48 -7.87 -10.30
CA ARG A 134 -1.42 -8.56 -11.22
C ARG A 134 -1.59 -10.04 -10.85
N ARG A 135 -0.50 -10.71 -10.44
CA ARG A 135 -0.56 -12.10 -9.96
C ARG A 135 -1.31 -12.23 -8.64
N PHE A 136 -1.21 -11.24 -7.75
CA PHE A 136 -2.05 -11.18 -6.56
C PHE A 136 -3.53 -11.25 -6.94
N MET A 137 -3.97 -10.44 -7.90
CA MET A 137 -5.39 -10.42 -8.29
C MET A 137 -5.86 -11.75 -8.89
N GLU A 138 -5.00 -12.43 -9.66
CA GLU A 138 -5.31 -13.77 -10.21
C GLU A 138 -5.49 -14.83 -9.12
N VAL A 139 -4.95 -14.64 -7.92
CA VAL A 139 -5.05 -15.62 -6.83
C VAL A 139 -6.14 -15.25 -5.85
N GLU A 140 -6.27 -13.95 -5.55
CA GLU A 140 -7.04 -13.47 -4.40
C GLU A 140 -8.38 -12.81 -4.78
N MET A 141 -8.60 -12.51 -6.07
CA MET A 141 -9.77 -11.75 -6.55
C MET A 141 -10.57 -12.47 -7.64
N ILE A 142 -10.35 -13.79 -7.84
CA ILE A 142 -11.23 -14.62 -8.69
C ILE A 142 -12.55 -14.82 -7.96
#